data_AF-A0A383DMK7-F1
#
_entry.id   AF-A0A383DMK7-F1
#
_cell.length_a   1.000
_cell.length_b   1.000
_cell.length_c   1.000
_cell.angle_alpha   90.00
_cell.angle_beta   90.00
_cell.angle_gamma   90.00
#
_symmetry.space_group_name_H-M   'P 1'
#
loop_
_entity.id
_entity.type
_entity.pdbx_description
1 polymer ?
#
loop_
_entity_poly.entity_id
_entity_poly.type
_entity_poly.pdbx_seq_one_letter_code
_entity_poly.pdbx_strand_id
1 'polypeptide(L)'
;MILAALDALLQDATAGDPVKGTQWTRKMLRTLCAALVAQGFSTTSPMTVRRLLQGRGYRQRVNRKRLTKDHNAHRDRQIRYLTRKRRAFLKADDPVLSVDTKKKELVGNFRNEGVTWRQGPLEVMETAFPSDAEGKAIPYGIYDVGRNHGFVVVGTAHETAEFAVAAIRRWWQGIGRPVYA
;
A
#
# COMPACT_ATOMS: atom_id res chain seq x y z
N MET A 1 0.33 -26.02 -13.35
CA MET A 1 0.43 -25.22 -14.61
C MET A 1 1.37 -24.03 -14.40
N ILE A 2 2.19 -23.67 -15.39
CA ILE A 2 3.22 -22.61 -15.28
C ILE A 2 2.66 -21.23 -14.87
N LEU A 3 1.43 -20.92 -15.28
CA LEU A 3 0.77 -19.67 -14.92
C LEU A 3 0.51 -19.55 -13.41
N ALA A 4 0.04 -20.62 -12.77
CA ALA A 4 -0.20 -20.64 -11.32
C ALA A 4 1.11 -20.49 -10.52
N ALA A 5 2.19 -21.11 -11.01
CA ALA A 5 3.51 -20.96 -10.42
C ALA A 5 4.04 -19.52 -10.56
N LEU A 6 3.83 -18.89 -11.72
CA LEU A 6 4.17 -17.49 -11.94
C LEU A 6 3.35 -16.56 -11.02
N ASP A 7 2.05 -16.80 -10.88
CA ASP A 7 1.18 -16.04 -9.96
C ASP A 7 1.66 -16.16 -8.50
N ALA A 8 2.02 -17.36 -8.06
CA ALA A 8 2.57 -17.59 -6.73
C ALA A 8 3.90 -16.83 -6.49
N LEU A 9 4.74 -16.73 -7.52
CA LEU A 9 5.98 -15.94 -7.47
C LEU A 9 5.72 -14.43 -7.44
N LEU A 10 4.60 -13.98 -8.00
CA LEU A 10 4.22 -12.56 -8.09
C LEU A 10 3.36 -12.08 -6.92
N GLN A 11 2.71 -12.97 -6.19
CA GLN A 11 1.77 -12.66 -5.10
C GLN A 11 2.30 -11.57 -4.14
N ASP A 12 3.57 -11.63 -3.74
CA ASP A 12 4.18 -10.66 -2.81
C ASP A 12 5.05 -9.59 -3.50
N ALA A 13 5.18 -9.65 -4.81
CA ALA A 13 6.04 -8.78 -5.62
C ALA A 13 5.28 -7.91 -6.61
N THR A 14 3.97 -8.08 -6.70
CA THR A 14 3.05 -7.26 -7.49
C THR A 14 2.86 -5.92 -6.81
N ALA A 15 3.01 -4.86 -7.58
CA ALA A 15 2.64 -3.51 -7.22
C ALA A 15 1.75 -2.96 -8.34
N GLY A 16 0.92 -1.98 -8.03
CA GLY A 16 -0.06 -1.50 -8.98
C GLY A 16 -0.71 -0.19 -8.59
N ASP A 17 -1.39 0.40 -9.57
CA ASP A 17 -2.36 1.46 -9.36
C ASP A 17 -3.75 0.79 -9.35
N PRO A 18 -4.43 0.69 -8.19
CA PRO A 18 -5.72 0.04 -8.09
C PRO A 18 -6.83 0.80 -8.84
N VAL A 19 -6.67 2.10 -9.09
CA VAL A 19 -7.66 2.93 -9.80
C VAL A 19 -7.51 2.77 -11.30
N LYS A 20 -6.27 2.73 -11.81
CA LYS A 20 -5.97 2.60 -13.24
C LYS A 20 -5.83 1.15 -13.72
N GLY A 21 -5.96 0.17 -12.81
CA GLY A 21 -5.84 -1.26 -13.11
C GLY A 21 -4.46 -1.67 -13.64
N THR A 22 -3.42 -0.87 -13.43
CA THR A 22 -2.07 -1.20 -13.95
C THR A 22 -1.25 -1.95 -12.93
N GLN A 23 -0.63 -3.06 -13.34
CA GLN A 23 0.26 -3.87 -12.49
C GLN A 23 1.71 -3.87 -13.00
N TRP A 24 2.66 -3.98 -12.07
CA TRP A 24 4.08 -4.17 -12.34
C TRP A 24 4.73 -5.03 -11.25
N THR A 25 5.92 -5.55 -11.52
CA THR A 25 6.69 -6.34 -10.55
C THR A 25 8.10 -5.77 -10.41
N ARG A 26 8.64 -5.85 -9.19
CA ARG A 26 10.04 -5.52 -8.90
C ARG A 26 11.00 -6.67 -9.18
N LYS A 27 10.50 -7.87 -9.48
CA LYS A 27 11.34 -9.03 -9.81
C LYS A 27 11.89 -8.91 -11.22
N MET A 28 13.19 -9.16 -11.37
CA MET A 28 13.82 -9.27 -12.68
C MET A 28 13.33 -10.54 -13.39
N LEU A 29 13.20 -10.48 -14.72
CA LEU A 29 12.78 -11.62 -15.53
C LEU A 29 13.67 -12.85 -15.30
N ARG A 30 15.00 -12.65 -15.21
CA ARG A 30 15.97 -13.71 -14.92
C ARG A 30 15.71 -14.40 -13.57
N THR A 31 15.32 -13.63 -12.55
CA THR A 31 14.98 -14.18 -11.23
C THR A 31 13.70 -15.01 -11.29
N LEU A 32 12.70 -14.58 -12.07
CA LEU A 32 11.47 -15.34 -12.29
C LEU A 32 11.76 -16.63 -13.07
N CYS A 33 12.57 -16.57 -14.12
CA CYS A 33 13.00 -17.76 -14.88
C CYS A 33 13.70 -18.78 -13.97
N ALA A 34 14.69 -18.35 -13.18
CA ALA A 34 15.41 -19.23 -12.27
C ALA A 34 14.47 -19.88 -11.24
N ALA A 35 13.51 -19.12 -10.70
CA ALA A 35 12.54 -19.63 -9.76
C ALA A 35 11.54 -20.63 -10.38
N LEU A 36 11.15 -20.43 -11.65
CA LEU A 36 10.31 -21.39 -12.39
C LEU A 36 11.07 -22.67 -12.73
N VAL A 37 12.33 -22.55 -13.16
CA VAL A 37 13.18 -23.73 -13.41
C VAL A 37 13.39 -24.54 -12.13
N ALA A 38 13.63 -23.88 -10.99
CA ALA A 38 13.73 -24.53 -9.69
C ALA A 38 12.43 -25.26 -9.26
N GLN A 39 11.28 -24.92 -9.84
CA GLN A 39 10.00 -25.59 -9.63
C GLN A 39 9.72 -26.71 -10.65
N GLY A 40 10.69 -27.07 -11.49
CA GLY A 40 10.57 -28.16 -12.47
C GLY A 40 9.97 -27.77 -13.82
N PHE A 41 9.77 -26.47 -14.08
CA PHE A 41 9.38 -26.01 -15.42
C PHE A 41 10.59 -25.99 -16.36
N SER A 42 10.43 -26.45 -17.60
CA SER A 42 11.47 -26.42 -18.64
C SER A 42 12.07 -25.02 -18.79
N THR A 43 13.31 -24.93 -19.28
CA THR A 43 14.10 -23.71 -19.43
C THR A 43 13.27 -22.55 -19.97
N THR A 44 12.76 -21.74 -19.04
CA THR A 44 11.82 -20.68 -19.39
C THR A 44 12.63 -19.45 -19.79
N SER A 45 12.58 -19.08 -21.07
CA SER A 45 13.25 -17.86 -21.56
C SER A 45 12.67 -16.61 -20.88
N PRO A 46 13.49 -15.58 -20.60
CA PRO A 46 13.01 -14.27 -20.15
C PRO A 46 11.91 -13.69 -21.06
N MET A 47 11.94 -13.99 -22.37
CA MET A 47 10.91 -13.54 -23.32
C MET A 47 9.58 -14.25 -23.10
N THR A 48 9.60 -15.54 -22.78
CA THR A 48 8.39 -16.28 -22.41
C THR A 48 7.77 -15.69 -21.15
N VAL A 49 8.56 -15.48 -20.09
CA VAL A 49 8.06 -14.83 -18.86
C VAL A 49 7.50 -13.43 -19.15
N ARG A 50 8.18 -12.64 -19.98
CA ARG A 50 7.70 -11.31 -20.39
C ARG A 50 6.33 -11.38 -21.08
N ARG A 51 6.13 -12.30 -22.02
CA ARG A 51 4.85 -12.48 -22.72
C ARG A 51 3.75 -12.91 -21.75
N LEU A 52 4.05 -13.83 -20.83
CA LEU A 52 3.09 -14.27 -19.80
C LEU A 52 2.69 -13.11 -18.88
N LEU A 53 3.64 -12.28 -18.46
CA LEU A 53 3.37 -11.07 -17.67
C LEU A 53 2.48 -10.08 -18.43
N GLN A 54 2.79 -9.80 -19.71
CA GLN A 54 2.01 -8.88 -20.54
C GLN A 54 0.56 -9.36 -20.74
N GLY A 55 0.37 -10.67 -20.94
CA GLY A 55 -0.96 -11.29 -21.04
C GLY A 55 -1.80 -11.16 -19.76
N ARG A 56 -1.16 -10.96 -18.60
CA ARG A 56 -1.82 -10.70 -17.31
C ARG A 56 -1.91 -9.21 -16.96
N GLY A 57 -1.72 -8.32 -17.94
CA GLY A 57 -1.84 -6.88 -17.72
C GLY A 57 -0.62 -6.22 -17.05
N TYR A 58 0.46 -6.96 -16.81
CA TYR A 58 1.69 -6.35 -16.30
C TYR A 58 2.32 -5.48 -17.38
N ARG A 59 2.77 -4.29 -16.98
CA ARG A 59 3.49 -3.35 -17.84
C ARG A 59 4.84 -3.05 -17.21
N GLN A 60 5.86 -2.87 -18.05
CA GLN A 60 7.14 -2.36 -17.58
C GLN A 60 6.95 -0.90 -17.17
N ARG A 61 7.41 -0.56 -15.97
CA ARG A 61 7.49 0.81 -15.49
C ARG A 61 8.95 1.14 -15.26
N VAL A 62 9.37 2.33 -15.66
CA VAL A 62 10.71 2.83 -15.35
C VAL A 62 10.74 3.19 -13.87
N ASN A 63 11.78 2.78 -13.16
CA ASN A 63 11.98 3.19 -11.77
C ASN A 63 12.14 4.71 -11.70
N ARG A 64 11.32 5.38 -10.88
CA ARG A 64 11.51 6.81 -10.57
C ARG A 64 11.29 7.08 -9.08
N LYS A 65 12.35 6.83 -8.31
CA LYS A 65 12.77 7.58 -7.12
C LYS A 65 14.29 7.54 -7.13
N ARG A 66 14.91 8.68 -7.49
CA ARG A 66 16.37 8.85 -7.65
C ARG A 66 16.96 9.13 -6.27
N LEU A 67 17.97 8.35 -5.88
CA LEU A 67 18.80 8.51 -4.67
C LEU A 67 18.20 7.94 -3.37
N THR A 68 18.91 6.94 -2.83
CA THR A 68 18.95 6.59 -1.41
C THR A 68 20.44 6.37 -1.12
N LYS A 69 21.00 7.00 -0.09
CA LYS A 69 22.45 6.99 0.15
C LYS A 69 23.01 5.61 0.53
N ASP A 70 22.16 4.70 1.04
CA ASP A 70 22.64 3.42 1.57
C ASP A 70 22.06 2.19 0.86
N HIS A 71 22.97 1.39 0.32
CA HIS A 71 22.68 0.03 -0.15
C HIS A 71 22.79 -0.95 1.03
N ASN A 72 21.70 -1.13 1.78
CA ASN A 72 21.68 -2.11 2.88
C ASN A 72 21.58 -3.56 2.36
N ALA A 73 22.65 -4.34 2.53
CA ALA A 73 22.74 -5.75 2.12
C ALA A 73 21.69 -6.66 2.79
N HIS A 74 21.15 -6.27 3.94
CA HIS A 74 20.16 -7.05 4.69
C HIS A 74 18.71 -6.72 4.32
N ARG A 75 18.46 -5.74 3.44
CA ARG A 75 17.11 -5.32 3.05
C ARG A 75 16.27 -6.49 2.52
N ASP A 76 16.82 -7.32 1.63
CA ASP A 76 16.09 -8.47 1.10
C ASP A 76 15.79 -9.51 2.18
N ARG A 77 16.73 -9.74 3.12
CA ARG A 77 16.51 -10.63 4.27
C ARG A 77 15.34 -10.14 5.12
N GLN A 78 15.26 -8.84 5.41
CA GLN A 78 14.17 -8.25 6.19
C GLN A 78 12.83 -8.39 5.46
N ILE A 79 12.77 -8.08 4.15
CA ILE A 79 11.54 -8.23 3.36
C ILE A 79 11.07 -9.69 3.35
N ARG A 80 11.97 -10.65 3.11
CA ARG A 80 11.61 -12.08 3.15
C ARG A 80 11.09 -12.51 4.53
N TYR A 81 11.68 -12.00 5.61
CA TYR A 81 11.20 -12.25 6.97
C TYR A 81 9.77 -11.73 7.17
N LEU A 82 9.51 -10.47 6.81
CA LEU A 82 8.18 -9.86 6.92
C LEU A 82 7.15 -10.58 6.05
N THR A 83 7.51 -10.98 4.82
CA THR A 83 6.65 -11.78 3.95
C THR A 83 6.26 -13.11 4.60
N ARG A 84 7.22 -13.83 5.21
CA ARG A 84 6.91 -15.09 5.91
C ARG A 84 5.97 -14.88 7.09
N LYS A 85 6.20 -13.83 7.91
CA LYS A 85 5.32 -13.50 9.03
C LYS A 85 3.92 -13.15 8.55
N ARG A 86 3.79 -12.28 7.54
CA ARG A 86 2.49 -11.95 6.93
C ARG A 86 1.73 -13.20 6.48
N ARG A 87 2.39 -14.09 5.72
CA ARG A 87 1.76 -15.33 5.24
C ARG A 87 1.31 -16.23 6.39
N ALA A 88 2.10 -16.33 7.47
CA ALA A 88 1.75 -17.13 8.63
C ALA A 88 0.51 -16.59 9.35
N PHE A 89 0.43 -15.28 9.57
CA PHE A 89 -0.72 -14.63 10.20
C PHE A 89 -1.98 -14.78 9.34
N LEU A 90 -1.89 -14.48 8.04
CA LEU A 90 -3.03 -14.66 7.12
C LEU A 90 -3.52 -16.11 7.08
N LYS A 91 -2.61 -17.10 7.20
CA LYS A 91 -2.99 -18.52 7.23
C LYS A 91 -3.68 -18.91 8.54
N ALA A 92 -3.32 -18.25 9.65
CA ALA A 92 -3.93 -18.45 10.96
C ALA A 92 -5.23 -17.65 11.14
N ASP A 93 -5.69 -16.95 10.09
CA ASP A 93 -6.77 -15.96 10.16
C ASP A 93 -6.50 -14.85 11.18
N ASP A 94 -5.23 -14.53 11.43
CA ASP A 94 -4.82 -13.40 12.27
C ASP A 94 -4.77 -12.11 11.45
N PRO A 95 -5.04 -10.95 12.08
CA PRO A 95 -5.02 -9.67 11.37
C PRO A 95 -3.62 -9.27 10.89
N VAL A 96 -3.56 -8.82 9.63
CA VAL A 96 -2.38 -8.14 9.07
C VAL A 96 -2.78 -6.73 8.67
N LEU A 97 -2.28 -5.76 9.44
CA LEU A 97 -2.62 -4.35 9.27
C LEU A 97 -1.49 -3.59 8.58
N SER A 98 -1.84 -2.81 7.56
CA SER A 98 -1.03 -1.72 7.05
C SER A 98 -1.53 -0.42 7.64
N VAL A 99 -0.70 0.24 8.45
CA VAL A 99 -1.06 1.49 9.12
C VAL A 99 -0.19 2.64 8.64
N ASP A 100 -0.79 3.82 8.44
CA ASP A 100 -0.09 5.00 7.94
C ASP A 100 -0.87 6.27 8.26
N THR A 101 -0.15 7.32 8.66
CA THR A 101 -0.74 8.66 8.75
C THR A 101 -0.64 9.33 7.39
N LYS A 102 -1.77 9.81 6.89
CA LYS A 102 -1.81 10.57 5.63
C LYS A 102 -1.49 12.05 5.86
N LYS A 103 -1.45 12.80 4.75
CA LYS A 103 -1.24 14.25 4.78
C LYS A 103 -2.22 14.88 5.79
N LYS A 104 -1.67 15.74 6.64
CA LYS A 104 -2.45 16.48 7.63
C LYS A 104 -3.09 17.67 6.94
N GLU A 105 -4.37 17.91 7.19
CA GLU A 105 -5.14 18.96 6.53
C GLU A 105 -5.47 20.07 7.53
N LEU A 106 -5.35 21.32 7.09
CA LEU A 106 -5.83 22.47 7.85
C LEU A 106 -7.33 22.58 7.64
N VAL A 107 -8.09 22.64 8.73
CA VAL A 107 -9.54 22.82 8.71
C VAL A 107 -9.83 24.31 8.85
N GLY A 108 -10.69 24.84 7.99
CA GLY A 108 -11.05 26.26 7.94
C GLY A 108 -11.36 26.72 6.51
N ASN A 109 -11.45 28.03 6.30
CA ASN A 109 -11.78 28.65 5.02
C ASN A 109 -10.59 28.66 4.02
N PHE A 110 -10.06 27.48 3.70
CA PHE A 110 -8.92 27.31 2.79
C PHE A 110 -9.33 26.76 1.43
N ARG A 111 -8.51 27.04 0.41
CA ARG A 111 -8.69 26.49 -0.94
C ARG A 111 -8.54 24.96 -0.92
N ASN A 112 -9.61 24.27 -1.29
CA ASN A 112 -9.62 22.83 -1.53
C ASN A 112 -9.75 22.56 -3.04
N GLU A 113 -9.07 21.52 -3.53
CA GLU A 113 -9.22 21.06 -4.91
C GLU A 113 -10.57 20.34 -5.04
N GLY A 114 -11.50 20.93 -5.79
CA GLY A 114 -12.84 20.39 -5.99
C GLY A 114 -13.76 21.42 -6.64
N VAL A 115 -14.86 20.95 -7.20
CA VAL A 115 -15.90 21.80 -7.78
C VAL A 115 -17.26 21.41 -7.21
N THR A 116 -18.12 22.39 -6.98
CA THR A 116 -19.48 22.17 -6.51
C THR A 116 -20.39 23.13 -7.26
N TRP A 117 -21.55 22.65 -7.71
CA TRP A 117 -22.56 23.50 -8.33
C TRP A 117 -23.08 24.52 -7.32
N ARG A 118 -22.86 25.81 -7.60
CA ARG A 118 -23.27 26.95 -6.77
C ARG A 118 -23.44 28.20 -7.65
N GLN A 119 -24.21 29.17 -7.18
CA GLN A 119 -24.53 30.38 -7.95
C GLN A 119 -23.36 31.39 -8.04
N GLY A 120 -22.43 31.38 -7.08
CA GLY A 120 -21.26 32.26 -7.05
C GLY A 120 -20.03 31.58 -6.43
N PRO A 121 -18.82 32.11 -6.63
CA PRO A 121 -17.60 31.54 -6.08
C PRO A 121 -17.60 31.58 -4.54
N LEU A 122 -16.92 30.60 -3.92
CA LEU A 122 -16.61 30.68 -2.49
C LEU A 122 -15.32 31.48 -2.31
N GLU A 123 -15.38 32.56 -1.54
CA GLU A 123 -14.19 33.29 -1.14
C GLU A 123 -13.44 32.49 -0.07
N VAL A 124 -12.17 32.20 -0.34
CA VAL A 124 -11.28 31.42 0.53
C VAL A 124 -9.99 32.19 0.73
N MET A 125 -9.25 31.87 1.78
CA MET A 125 -7.95 32.48 2.05
C MET A 125 -6.99 32.22 0.87
N GLU A 126 -6.29 33.27 0.43
CA GLU A 126 -5.30 33.18 -0.65
C GLU A 126 -4.12 32.29 -0.24
N THR A 127 -3.69 32.41 1.03
CA THR A 127 -2.62 31.60 1.61
C THR A 127 -3.13 30.78 2.79
N ALA A 128 -2.74 29.51 2.85
CA ALA A 128 -3.13 28.61 3.94
C ALA A 128 -2.10 28.67 5.09
N PHE A 129 -2.21 29.68 5.96
CA PHE A 129 -1.41 29.74 7.18
C PHE A 129 -2.02 28.88 8.29
N PRO A 130 -1.22 28.10 9.04
CA PRO A 130 -1.73 27.32 10.17
C PRO A 130 -2.40 28.15 11.27
N SER A 131 -2.07 29.44 11.40
CA SER A 131 -2.67 30.36 12.39
C SER A 131 -4.14 30.67 12.10
N ASP A 132 -4.54 30.60 10.83
CA ASP A 132 -5.89 30.93 10.37
C ASP A 132 -6.81 29.71 10.40
N ALA A 133 -6.28 28.56 10.80
CA ALA A 133 -7.01 27.31 10.83
C ALA A 133 -7.83 27.18 12.11
N GLU A 134 -9.07 26.74 11.97
CA GLU A 134 -9.93 26.33 13.09
C GLU A 134 -9.39 25.07 13.77
N GLY A 135 -8.64 24.26 13.02
CA GLY A 135 -7.98 23.08 13.56
C GLY A 135 -7.20 22.31 12.51
N LYS A 136 -6.71 21.14 12.91
CA LYS A 136 -5.92 20.26 12.05
C LYS A 136 -6.51 18.86 12.06
N ALA A 137 -6.80 18.32 10.88
CA ALA A 137 -7.21 16.95 10.71
C ALA A 137 -5.97 16.08 10.42
N ILE A 138 -5.78 15.03 11.21
CA ILE A 138 -4.73 14.02 11.04
C ILE A 138 -5.40 12.68 10.68
N PRO A 139 -5.60 12.39 9.39
CA PRO A 139 -6.12 11.11 8.94
C PRO A 139 -5.10 9.98 9.17
N TYR A 140 -5.48 9.01 9.99
CA TYR A 140 -4.74 7.77 10.25
C TYR A 140 -5.47 6.60 9.60
N GLY A 141 -4.87 6.05 8.56
CA GLY A 141 -5.42 4.92 7.83
C GLY A 141 -4.95 3.60 8.42
N ILE A 142 -5.88 2.67 8.58
CA ILE A 142 -5.66 1.27 8.92
C ILE A 142 -6.28 0.45 7.79
N TYR A 143 -5.46 -0.35 7.12
CA TYR A 143 -5.90 -1.25 6.07
C TYR A 143 -5.69 -2.69 6.49
N ASP A 144 -6.79 -3.43 6.59
CA ASP A 144 -6.81 -4.87 6.83
C ASP A 144 -6.55 -5.59 5.50
N VAL A 145 -5.37 -6.20 5.40
CA VAL A 145 -4.91 -6.89 4.19
C VAL A 145 -5.67 -8.20 3.97
N GLY A 146 -6.09 -8.87 5.04
CA GLY A 146 -6.79 -10.16 4.94
C GLY A 146 -8.22 -9.98 4.44
N ARG A 147 -8.91 -8.95 4.92
CA ARG A 147 -10.32 -8.68 4.59
C ARG A 147 -10.52 -7.64 3.49
N ASN A 148 -9.44 -6.99 3.05
CA ASN A 148 -9.49 -5.89 2.07
C ASN A 148 -10.38 -4.72 2.55
N HIS A 149 -10.34 -4.40 3.84
CA HIS A 149 -11.16 -3.35 4.45
C HIS A 149 -10.30 -2.19 4.93
N GLY A 150 -10.76 -0.96 4.70
CA GLY A 150 -10.14 0.25 5.21
C GLY A 150 -10.88 0.80 6.43
N PHE A 151 -10.13 1.36 7.38
CA PHE A 151 -10.63 2.10 8.52
C PHE A 151 -9.81 3.37 8.69
N VAL A 152 -10.47 4.49 8.98
CA VAL A 152 -9.79 5.78 9.14
C VAL A 152 -10.18 6.39 10.48
N VAL A 153 -9.18 6.83 11.23
CA VAL A 153 -9.35 7.67 12.42
C VAL A 153 -8.84 9.05 12.09
N VAL A 154 -9.63 10.08 12.34
CA VAL A 154 -9.19 11.47 12.17
C VAL A 154 -8.86 12.03 13.55
N GLY A 155 -7.58 12.25 13.81
CA GLY A 155 -7.11 12.94 15.01
C GLY A 155 -7.16 14.46 14.82
N THR A 156 -7.39 15.19 15.91
CA THR A 156 -7.46 16.67 15.91
C THR A 156 -6.24 17.34 16.54
N ALA A 157 -5.30 16.55 17.06
CA ALA A 157 -4.15 17.03 17.82
C ALA A 157 -2.83 16.56 17.19
N HIS A 158 -2.00 15.83 17.92
CA HIS A 158 -0.67 15.40 17.48
C HIS A 158 -0.67 13.95 16.98
N GLU A 159 0.22 13.68 16.03
CA GLU A 159 0.51 12.33 15.57
C GLU A 159 1.55 11.71 16.49
N THR A 160 1.10 11.05 17.55
CA THR A 160 1.97 10.39 18.53
C THR A 160 1.85 8.86 18.42
N ALA A 161 2.80 8.14 19.05
CA ALA A 161 2.68 6.69 19.19
C ALA A 161 1.41 6.28 19.96
N GLU A 162 1.00 7.09 20.95
CA GLU A 162 -0.25 6.89 21.69
C GLU A 162 -1.47 6.98 20.77
N PHE A 163 -1.52 7.99 19.89
CA PHE A 163 -2.59 8.12 18.90
C PHE A 163 -2.65 6.91 17.95
N ALA A 164 -1.50 6.41 17.47
CA ALA A 164 -1.44 5.23 16.63
C ALA A 164 -2.00 3.98 17.34
N VAL A 165 -1.61 3.75 18.59
CA VAL A 165 -2.13 2.63 19.40
C VAL A 165 -3.62 2.80 19.68
N ALA A 166 -4.08 4.01 19.99
CA ALA A 166 -5.50 4.31 20.20
C ALA A 166 -6.33 4.07 18.94
N ALA A 167 -5.81 4.42 17.75
CA ALA A 167 -6.46 4.16 16.48
C ALA A 167 -6.59 2.65 16.20
N ILE A 168 -5.52 1.88 16.41
CA ILE A 168 -5.54 0.41 16.29
C ILE A 168 -6.50 -0.21 17.30
N ARG A 169 -6.53 0.27 18.54
CA ARG A 169 -7.48 -0.18 19.56
C ARG A 169 -8.92 0.08 19.15
N ARG A 170 -9.20 1.26 18.58
CA ARG A 170 -10.55 1.62 18.10
C ARG A 170 -10.97 0.74 16.93
N TRP A 171 -10.07 0.48 15.98
CA TRP A 171 -10.31 -0.51 14.93
C TRP A 171 -10.58 -1.90 15.51
N TRP A 172 -9.79 -2.36 16.47
CA TRP A 172 -9.98 -3.67 17.12
C TRP A 172 -11.34 -3.76 17.80
N GLN A 173 -11.73 -2.76 18.59
CA GLN A 173 -13.01 -2.79 19.30
C GLN A 173 -14.22 -2.72 18.35
N GLY A 174 -14.13 -1.95 17.26
CA GLY A 174 -15.25 -1.73 16.35
C GLY A 174 -15.39 -2.78 15.23
N ILE A 175 -14.27 -3.24 14.67
CA ILE A 175 -14.26 -4.06 13.44
C ILE A 175 -13.43 -5.33 13.63
N GLY A 176 -12.26 -5.25 14.27
CA GLY A 176 -11.31 -6.37 14.36
C GLY A 176 -11.78 -7.51 15.26
N ARG A 177 -12.23 -7.21 16.48
CA ARG A 177 -12.64 -8.20 17.49
C ARG A 177 -13.82 -9.06 17.01
N PRO A 178 -14.89 -8.51 16.42
CA PRO A 178 -16.00 -9.35 15.92
C PRO A 178 -15.60 -10.35 14.82
N VAL A 179 -14.47 -10.15 14.14
CA VAL A 179 -14.08 -10.98 12.99
C VAL A 179 -12.84 -11.84 13.24
N TYR A 180 -12.09 -11.58 14.31
CA TYR A 180 -10.80 -12.24 14.60
C TYR A 180 -10.69 -12.81 16.02
N ALA A 181 -11.69 -12.61 16.89
CA ALA A 181 -11.65 -13.04 18.30
C ALA A 181 -12.81 -13.98 18.66
#